data_AF-A0A950ZNR5-F1
#
_entry.id   AF-A0A950ZNR5-F1
#
_cell.length_a   1.000
_cell.length_b   1.000
_cell.length_c   1.000
_cell.angle_alpha   90.00
_cell.angle_beta   90.00
_cell.angle_gamma   90.00
#
_symmetry.space_group_name_H-M   'P 1'
#
loop_
_entity.id
_entity.type
_entity.pdbx_description
1 polymer ?
#
loop_
_entity_poly.entity_id
_entity_poly.type
_entity_poly.pdbx_seq_one_letter_code
_entity_poly.pdbx_strand_id
1 'polypeptide(L)'
;MTVWGRIRAFAAACSLVAAAALQPFVASAQSDAGDYPIADGQFFTEAVPNRNDGAGFAVEDGQGAKLWTAFKAQGGVDTLGYPISRRFDFRGDVAQAFQNGFLVWNADHGSAERLDFSQLPGRKPPATAVQADFPPTASAEVEPAPWSGWWWPASPSVGPTLYAPGSPLQKYDQYVTAVTGDNPDTFGWERQEVYFPGTTWAGHCNGFAAAALLEPEPTASVDVLGITFSVADLKGLLVDYHFGDAAAWSFGGADGGDLNPADFQRMLLNWVGSAGKGFVLTYDMGGGEVWSYPVYRFES
;
A
#
# COMPACT_ATOMS: atom_id res chain seq x y z
N MET A 1 -10.94 -3.79 -42.89
CA MET A 1 -9.69 -3.12 -42.47
C MET A 1 -10.06 -2.20 -41.32
N THR A 2 -9.78 -2.64 -40.11
CA THR A 2 -10.32 -2.07 -38.85
C THR A 2 -9.42 -0.97 -38.30
N VAL A 3 -10.06 0.01 -37.66
CA VAL A 3 -9.60 1.33 -37.20
C VAL A 3 -8.52 1.31 -36.10
N TRP A 4 -7.91 0.16 -35.81
CA TRP A 4 -7.01 -0.07 -34.66
C TRP A 4 -5.50 -0.06 -35.02
N GLY A 5 -5.13 0.54 -36.15
CA GLY A 5 -3.79 0.42 -36.73
C GLY A 5 -2.87 1.66 -36.67
N ARG A 6 -3.25 2.75 -35.97
CA ARG A 6 -2.53 4.03 -36.10
C ARG A 6 -2.00 4.69 -34.82
N ILE A 7 -2.03 4.03 -33.66
CA ILE A 7 -1.52 4.60 -32.39
C ILE A 7 -0.41 3.71 -31.78
N ARG A 8 0.60 3.34 -32.58
CA ARG A 8 1.83 2.73 -32.05
C ARG A 8 3.05 3.19 -32.85
N ALA A 9 3.63 4.32 -32.47
CA ALA A 9 5.00 4.69 -32.82
C ALA A 9 5.55 5.69 -31.80
N PHE A 10 6.80 5.47 -31.36
CA PHE A 10 7.57 6.11 -30.28
C PHE A 10 7.31 5.48 -28.89
N ALA A 11 8.26 4.90 -28.16
CA ALA A 11 9.70 4.76 -28.34
C ALA A 11 10.17 3.51 -27.58
N ALA A 12 11.10 2.75 -28.17
CA ALA A 12 11.82 1.66 -27.52
C ALA A 12 13.26 2.09 -27.26
N ALA A 13 13.73 2.01 -26.02
CA ALA A 13 15.12 1.69 -25.68
C ALA A 13 15.34 1.52 -24.16
N CYS A 14 16.01 0.42 -23.83
CA CYS A 14 16.90 0.19 -22.69
C CYS A 14 16.34 0.35 -21.26
N SER A 15 16.22 -0.78 -20.57
CA SER A 15 16.85 -0.96 -19.24
C SER A 15 16.97 -2.45 -18.91
N LEU A 16 18.21 -2.95 -18.91
CA LEU A 16 18.61 -4.13 -18.16
C LEU A 16 18.61 -3.74 -16.69
N VAL A 17 17.74 -4.33 -15.88
CA VAL A 17 17.82 -4.27 -14.42
C VAL A 17 18.06 -5.68 -13.89
N ALA A 18 19.14 -5.81 -13.12
CA ALA A 18 19.55 -7.04 -12.48
C ALA A 18 18.44 -7.57 -11.56
N ALA A 19 18.13 -8.86 -11.69
CA ALA A 19 17.29 -9.58 -10.74
C ALA A 19 18.03 -9.70 -9.40
N ALA A 20 17.74 -8.82 -8.46
CA ALA A 20 18.05 -9.05 -7.06
C ALA A 20 17.07 -10.09 -6.54
N ALA A 21 17.57 -11.26 -6.12
CA ALA A 21 16.76 -12.29 -5.48
C ALA A 21 16.24 -11.74 -4.14
N LEU A 22 14.97 -11.35 -4.11
CA LEU A 22 14.27 -10.95 -2.89
C LEU A 22 14.01 -12.21 -2.07
N GLN A 23 14.69 -12.32 -0.92
CA GLN A 23 14.32 -13.31 0.10
C GLN A 23 12.97 -12.90 0.71
N PRO A 24 12.06 -13.84 0.99
CA PRO A 24 10.77 -13.51 1.58
C PRO A 24 10.95 -13.08 3.03
N PHE A 25 10.63 -11.82 3.33
CA PHE A 25 10.37 -11.39 4.71
C PHE A 25 8.98 -11.86 5.11
N VAL A 26 8.88 -12.54 6.24
CA VAL A 26 7.60 -12.98 6.83
C VAL A 26 7.11 -11.85 7.73
N ALA A 27 6.29 -10.91 7.26
CA ALA A 27 5.68 -9.95 8.18
C ALA A 27 4.49 -10.61 8.88
N SER A 28 4.53 -10.68 10.21
CA SER A 28 3.42 -11.09 11.05
C SER A 28 2.76 -9.84 11.64
N ALA A 29 1.43 -9.75 11.54
CA ALA A 29 0.61 -8.66 12.03
C ALA A 29 -0.30 -9.14 13.17
N GLN A 30 -0.43 -8.38 14.25
CA GLN A 30 -1.56 -8.45 15.18
C GLN A 30 -1.52 -7.19 16.08
N SER A 31 -2.53 -6.30 16.11
CA SER A 31 -3.89 -6.36 16.69
C SER A 31 -3.95 -6.37 18.23
N ASP A 32 -5.05 -5.83 18.77
CA ASP A 32 -5.44 -5.55 20.17
C ASP A 32 -5.42 -6.77 21.15
N ALA A 33 -4.55 -7.75 20.92
CA ALA A 33 -4.59 -9.07 21.54
C ALA A 33 -3.18 -9.53 21.95
N GLY A 34 -2.84 -9.35 23.23
CA GLY A 34 -1.75 -10.04 23.92
C GLY A 34 -0.40 -10.02 23.20
N ASP A 35 0.47 -10.96 23.56
CA ASP A 35 1.74 -11.15 22.85
C ASP A 35 1.50 -11.77 21.47
N TYR A 36 2.20 -11.29 20.44
CA TYR A 36 2.01 -11.76 19.07
C TYR A 36 3.34 -12.02 18.33
N PRO A 37 3.38 -12.96 17.37
CA PRO A 37 4.59 -13.24 16.59
C PRO A 37 4.96 -12.04 15.70
N ILE A 38 6.26 -11.88 15.44
CA ILE A 38 6.82 -10.94 14.44
C ILE A 38 7.80 -11.70 13.54
N ALA A 39 8.28 -11.07 12.46
CA ALA A 39 9.00 -11.75 11.38
C ALA A 39 10.11 -12.70 11.81
N ASP A 40 10.96 -12.22 12.71
CA ASP A 40 12.11 -12.95 13.21
C ASP A 40 12.01 -13.15 14.74
N GLY A 41 10.80 -13.11 15.31
CA GLY A 41 10.66 -12.99 16.77
C GLY A 41 9.24 -13.08 17.32
N GLN A 42 9.10 -12.55 18.53
CA GLN A 42 7.85 -12.34 19.24
C GLN A 42 7.82 -10.92 19.81
N PHE A 43 6.68 -10.24 19.71
CA PHE A 43 6.42 -8.98 20.38
C PHE A 43 5.60 -9.20 21.65
N PHE A 44 6.12 -8.73 22.78
CA PHE A 44 5.52 -8.96 24.09
C PHE A 44 4.83 -7.69 24.59
N THR A 45 3.50 -7.61 24.46
CA THR A 45 2.70 -6.49 24.97
C THR A 45 2.39 -6.67 26.47
N GLU A 46 2.31 -7.90 26.95
CA GLU A 46 2.08 -8.23 28.37
C GLU A 46 3.27 -7.84 29.25
N ALA A 47 4.43 -7.57 28.65
CA ALA A 47 5.58 -6.98 29.33
C ALA A 47 5.31 -5.58 29.91
N VAL A 48 4.25 -4.90 29.45
CA VAL A 48 3.88 -3.55 29.90
C VAL A 48 2.40 -3.50 30.30
N PRO A 49 2.00 -4.22 31.37
CA PRO A 49 0.60 -4.57 31.65
C PRO A 49 -0.32 -3.39 32.00
N ASN A 50 0.23 -2.20 32.24
CA ASN A 50 -0.52 -0.98 32.58
C ASN A 50 -0.73 -0.05 31.37
N ARG A 51 -0.40 -0.51 30.15
CA ARG A 51 -0.58 0.23 28.91
C ARG A 51 -1.61 -0.47 28.02
N ASN A 52 -2.41 0.34 27.35
CA ASN A 52 -3.48 -0.10 26.44
C ASN A 52 -3.25 0.41 25.00
N ASP A 53 -2.03 0.83 24.69
CA ASP A 53 -1.63 1.36 23.38
C ASP A 53 -0.78 0.37 22.56
N GLY A 54 -0.84 -0.92 22.92
CA GLY A 54 -0.10 -1.98 22.24
C GLY A 54 1.42 -1.92 22.43
N ALA A 55 1.92 -1.04 23.31
CA ALA A 55 3.35 -0.95 23.58
C ALA A 55 3.89 -2.22 24.23
N GLY A 56 5.12 -2.59 23.87
CA GLY A 56 5.73 -3.83 24.31
C GLY A 56 7.23 -3.86 24.04
N PHE A 57 7.79 -5.06 24.03
CA PHE A 57 9.18 -5.27 23.64
C PHE A 57 9.28 -6.43 22.64
N ALA A 58 9.97 -6.20 21.54
CA ALA A 58 10.32 -7.23 20.58
C ALA A 58 11.49 -8.07 21.11
N VAL A 59 11.40 -9.39 21.01
CA VAL A 59 12.52 -10.31 21.11
C VAL A 59 12.63 -11.01 19.76
N GLU A 60 13.63 -10.63 18.98
CA GLU A 60 13.79 -11.08 17.60
C GLU A 60 15.21 -11.56 17.31
N ASP A 61 15.41 -12.23 16.19
CA ASP A 61 16.69 -12.41 15.52
C ASP A 61 16.88 -11.30 14.47
N GLY A 62 18.14 -11.00 14.11
CA GLY A 62 18.45 -9.95 13.11
C GLY A 62 19.37 -8.87 13.67
N GLN A 63 19.78 -7.91 12.82
CA GLN A 63 20.70 -6.82 13.18
C GLN A 63 21.97 -7.28 13.95
N GLY A 64 22.55 -8.40 13.55
CA GLY A 64 23.80 -8.92 14.14
C GLY A 64 23.64 -9.81 15.38
N ALA A 65 22.42 -10.10 15.84
CA ALA A 65 22.18 -10.96 17.01
C ALA A 65 21.01 -11.93 16.82
N LYS A 66 21.13 -13.16 17.35
CA LYS A 66 20.04 -14.16 17.33
C LYS A 66 19.42 -14.35 18.73
N LEU A 67 18.88 -13.26 19.28
CA LEU A 67 18.39 -13.22 20.65
C LEU A 67 17.06 -13.97 20.83
N TRP A 68 16.19 -14.03 19.82
CA TRP A 68 14.97 -14.85 19.87
C TRP A 68 15.28 -16.34 19.88
N THR A 69 16.19 -16.77 19.00
CA THR A 69 16.68 -18.15 19.00
C THR A 69 17.28 -18.53 20.36
N ALA A 70 18.11 -17.65 20.93
CA ALA A 70 18.73 -17.91 22.23
C ALA A 70 17.72 -17.89 23.39
N PHE A 71 16.77 -16.95 23.39
CA PHE A 71 15.70 -16.86 24.38
C PHE A 71 14.90 -18.16 24.46
N LYS A 72 14.47 -18.69 23.30
CA LYS A 72 13.77 -19.99 23.24
C LYS A 72 14.65 -21.13 23.73
N ALA A 73 15.92 -21.18 23.32
CA ALA A 73 16.85 -22.24 23.72
C ALA A 73 17.09 -22.27 25.24
N GLN A 74 16.93 -21.14 25.92
CA GLN A 74 17.08 -21.00 27.36
C GLN A 74 15.75 -21.10 28.13
N GLY A 75 14.68 -21.60 27.51
CA GLY A 75 13.40 -21.86 28.17
C GLY A 75 12.42 -20.68 28.17
N GLY A 76 12.69 -19.63 27.38
CA GLY A 76 11.76 -18.53 27.12
C GLY A 76 11.24 -17.83 28.38
N VAL A 77 9.96 -17.45 28.36
CA VAL A 77 9.29 -16.72 29.46
C VAL A 77 9.35 -17.50 30.77
N ASP A 78 9.22 -18.83 30.73
CA ASP A 78 9.23 -19.67 31.94
C ASP A 78 10.55 -19.57 32.72
N THR A 79 11.66 -19.26 32.04
CA THR A 79 13.00 -19.21 32.65
C THR A 79 13.53 -17.79 32.78
N LEU A 80 13.41 -16.97 31.73
CA LEU A 80 13.96 -15.61 31.67
C LEU A 80 12.93 -14.55 32.10
N GLY A 81 11.64 -14.88 32.07
CA GLY A 81 10.54 -13.94 32.24
C GLY A 81 10.31 -13.08 31.00
N TYR A 82 9.40 -12.12 31.11
CA TYR A 82 9.11 -11.17 30.03
C TYR A 82 10.31 -10.25 29.74
N PRO A 83 10.50 -9.82 28.48
CA PRO A 83 11.46 -8.77 28.17
C PRO A 83 11.08 -7.48 28.92
N ILE A 84 12.09 -6.79 29.46
CA ILE A 84 11.91 -5.51 30.17
C ILE A 84 12.71 -4.38 29.52
N SER A 85 13.33 -4.67 28.37
CA SER A 85 14.08 -3.70 27.60
C SER A 85 14.07 -4.05 26.11
N ARG A 86 14.33 -3.03 25.32
CA ARG A 86 14.87 -3.12 23.96
C ARG A 86 16.29 -3.69 24.00
N ARG A 87 16.85 -3.95 22.82
CA ARG A 87 18.27 -4.27 22.69
C ARG A 87 19.13 -3.07 23.09
N PHE A 88 20.28 -3.31 23.70
CA PHE A 88 21.24 -2.30 24.09
C PHE A 88 22.67 -2.80 23.93
N ASP A 89 23.61 -1.87 23.81
CA ASP A 89 25.04 -2.19 23.82
C ASP A 89 25.49 -2.56 25.23
N PHE A 90 26.12 -3.72 25.35
CA PHE A 90 26.85 -4.14 26.53
C PHE A 90 28.28 -4.48 26.14
N ARG A 91 29.19 -3.52 26.35
CA ARG A 91 30.64 -3.70 26.10
C ARG A 91 30.96 -4.05 24.64
N GLY A 92 30.18 -3.52 23.70
CA GLY A 92 30.33 -3.81 22.26
C GLY A 92 29.49 -4.98 21.76
N ASP A 93 28.85 -5.74 22.67
CA ASP A 93 27.97 -6.85 22.31
C ASP A 93 26.49 -6.44 22.41
N VAL A 94 25.65 -7.04 21.56
CA VAL A 94 24.21 -6.82 21.59
C VAL A 94 23.60 -7.58 22.76
N ALA A 95 22.92 -6.86 23.66
CA ALA A 95 22.27 -7.42 24.83
C ALA A 95 20.79 -7.05 24.91
N GLN A 96 20.01 -7.85 25.64
CA GLN A 96 18.62 -7.54 25.96
C GLN A 96 18.23 -8.08 27.34
N ALA A 97 17.51 -7.29 28.12
CA ALA A 97 17.11 -7.63 29.48
C ALA A 97 15.70 -8.22 29.56
N PHE A 98 15.57 -9.16 30.49
CA PHE A 98 14.36 -9.89 30.85
C PHE A 98 14.19 -9.81 32.37
N GLN A 99 13.03 -10.17 32.90
CA GLN A 99 12.75 -10.07 34.35
C GLN A 99 13.81 -10.78 35.21
N ASN A 100 14.35 -11.92 34.75
CA ASN A 100 15.30 -12.76 35.50
C ASN A 100 16.76 -12.68 35.02
N GLY A 101 17.17 -11.59 34.38
CA GLY A 101 18.54 -11.36 33.91
C GLY A 101 18.59 -10.80 32.50
N PHE A 102 19.76 -10.78 31.86
CA PHE A 102 19.88 -10.31 30.49
C PHE A 102 20.71 -11.27 29.64
N LEU A 103 20.35 -11.38 28.37
CA LEU A 103 21.12 -12.13 27.38
C LEU A 103 22.11 -11.21 26.70
N VAL A 104 23.35 -11.68 26.50
CA VAL A 104 24.39 -11.02 25.69
C VAL A 104 24.75 -11.94 24.55
N TRP A 105 24.61 -11.44 23.32
CA TRP A 105 24.95 -12.19 22.12
C TRP A 105 26.46 -12.19 21.87
N ASN A 106 27.06 -13.37 21.83
CA ASN A 106 28.44 -13.56 21.42
C ASN A 106 28.49 -13.94 19.94
N ALA A 107 28.87 -12.99 19.08
CA ALA A 107 28.92 -13.20 17.63
C ALA A 107 29.93 -14.26 17.20
N ASP A 108 31.06 -14.38 17.91
CA ASP A 108 32.12 -15.34 17.59
C ASP A 108 31.70 -16.79 17.84
N HIS A 109 30.87 -17.02 18.87
CA HIS A 109 30.42 -18.34 19.27
C HIS A 109 29.00 -18.66 18.75
N GLY A 110 28.30 -17.69 18.18
CA GLY A 110 26.94 -17.86 17.67
C GLY A 110 25.94 -18.25 18.76
N SER A 111 26.15 -17.81 20.00
CA SER A 111 25.32 -18.13 21.16
C SER A 111 25.12 -16.91 22.05
N ALA A 112 24.08 -16.92 22.89
CA ALA A 112 23.91 -15.90 23.92
C ALA A 112 24.21 -16.46 25.31
N GLU A 113 24.93 -15.67 26.12
CA GLU A 113 25.14 -15.94 27.53
C GLU A 113 24.09 -15.20 28.37
N ARG A 114 23.56 -15.85 29.42
CA ARG A 114 22.71 -15.20 30.41
C ARG A 114 23.57 -14.64 31.53
N LEU A 115 23.45 -13.34 31.76
CA LEU A 115 24.13 -12.62 32.82
C LEU A 115 23.14 -12.06 33.84
N ASP A 116 23.64 -11.85 35.05
CA ASP A 116 22.91 -11.24 36.15
C ASP A 116 23.05 -9.71 36.14
N PHE A 117 22.00 -8.99 36.55
CA PHE A 117 21.98 -7.53 36.57
C PHE A 117 23.11 -6.89 37.38
N SER A 118 23.72 -7.60 38.32
CA SER A 118 24.95 -7.15 39.01
C SER A 118 26.09 -6.76 38.06
N GLN A 119 26.09 -7.26 36.83
CA GLN A 119 27.09 -6.92 35.80
C GLN A 119 26.78 -5.62 35.03
N LEU A 120 25.58 -5.06 35.15
CA LEU A 120 25.21 -3.79 34.52
C LEU A 120 25.59 -2.58 35.38
N PRO A 121 25.95 -1.44 34.76
CA PRO A 121 26.08 -0.18 35.47
C PRO A 121 24.80 0.17 36.23
N GLY A 122 24.92 0.40 37.55
CA GLY A 122 23.77 0.71 38.40
C GLY A 122 22.76 -0.43 38.55
N ARG A 123 23.14 -1.66 38.16
CA ARG A 123 22.33 -2.89 38.26
C ARG A 123 20.99 -2.84 37.52
N LYS A 124 20.92 -2.05 36.45
CA LYS A 124 19.71 -1.88 35.64
C LYS A 124 20.06 -1.67 34.17
N PRO A 125 19.16 -1.99 33.24
CA PRO A 125 19.34 -1.65 31.83
C PRO A 125 19.44 -0.13 31.64
N PRO A 126 20.07 0.34 30.54
CA PRO A 126 20.10 1.76 30.19
C PRO A 126 18.69 2.36 30.14
N ALA A 127 18.56 3.63 30.54
CA ALA A 127 17.26 4.31 30.57
C ALA A 127 16.58 4.39 29.20
N THR A 128 17.37 4.44 28.11
CA THR A 128 16.88 4.36 26.74
C THR A 128 16.34 2.96 26.41
N ALA A 129 16.94 1.90 26.94
CA ALA A 129 16.54 0.53 26.65
C ALA A 129 15.21 0.15 27.31
N VAL A 130 14.86 0.73 28.46
CA VAL A 130 13.60 0.41 29.17
C VAL A 130 12.35 1.11 28.61
N GLN A 131 12.51 1.93 27.57
CA GLN A 131 11.37 2.51 26.86
C GLN A 131 10.75 1.43 25.98
N ALA A 132 9.47 1.10 26.21
CA ALA A 132 8.72 0.17 25.37
C ALA A 132 8.66 0.66 23.93
N ASP A 133 8.78 -0.27 22.99
CA ASP A 133 8.52 0.01 21.59
C ASP A 133 7.01 0.00 21.35
N PHE A 134 6.59 0.74 20.33
CA PHE A 134 5.29 0.55 19.73
C PHE A 134 5.39 -0.60 18.72
N PRO A 135 4.27 -1.23 18.31
CA PRO A 135 4.27 -2.10 17.14
C PRO A 135 5.04 -1.42 16.00
N PRO A 136 5.83 -2.15 15.18
CA PRO A 136 6.53 -1.53 14.06
C PRO A 136 5.51 -0.85 13.15
N THR A 137 5.38 0.46 13.32
CA THR A 137 4.41 1.29 12.61
C THR A 137 5.05 1.66 11.29
N ALA A 138 4.56 1.07 10.22
CA ALA A 138 4.92 1.49 8.88
C ALA A 138 3.81 2.41 8.38
N SER A 139 4.19 3.62 7.99
CA SER A 139 3.29 4.55 7.32
C SER A 139 4.01 5.24 6.19
N ALA A 140 3.28 5.52 5.14
CA ALA A 140 3.73 6.34 4.03
C ALA A 140 2.52 6.93 3.32
N GLU A 141 2.76 8.05 2.65
CA GLU A 141 1.78 8.78 1.85
C GLU A 141 2.48 9.27 0.57
N VAL A 142 1.82 9.11 -0.57
CA VAL A 142 2.28 9.60 -1.87
C VAL A 142 1.88 11.05 -2.01
N GLU A 143 2.83 11.89 -2.45
CA GLU A 143 2.63 13.32 -2.66
C GLU A 143 2.87 13.70 -4.13
N PRO A 144 1.94 14.41 -4.79
CA PRO A 144 0.63 14.81 -4.27
C PRO A 144 -0.33 13.61 -4.13
N ALA A 145 -1.27 13.71 -3.19
CA ALA A 145 -2.34 12.73 -3.06
C ALA A 145 -3.22 12.69 -4.34
N PRO A 146 -3.76 11.51 -4.72
CA PRO A 146 -4.70 11.36 -5.81
C PRO A 146 -5.95 12.22 -5.60
N TRP A 147 -6.44 12.82 -6.68
CA TRP A 147 -7.64 13.64 -6.61
C TRP A 147 -8.91 12.82 -6.47
N SER A 148 -9.93 13.40 -5.83
CA SER A 148 -11.26 12.81 -5.71
C SER A 148 -12.11 13.09 -6.95
N GLY A 149 -12.96 12.15 -7.32
CA GLY A 149 -13.83 12.25 -8.49
C GLY A 149 -14.98 11.25 -8.45
N TRP A 150 -15.83 11.31 -9.48
CA TRP A 150 -16.80 10.27 -9.73
C TRP A 150 -16.13 9.08 -10.42
N TRP A 151 -16.82 7.94 -10.50
CA TRP A 151 -16.43 6.87 -11.42
C TRP A 151 -17.19 6.97 -12.75
N TRP A 152 -17.90 8.07 -12.99
CA TRP A 152 -18.79 8.29 -14.14
C TRP A 152 -19.71 7.08 -14.38
N PRO A 153 -20.80 6.96 -13.60
CA PRO A 153 -21.65 5.78 -13.61
C PRO A 153 -22.25 5.53 -14.99
N ALA A 154 -22.40 4.25 -15.32
CA ALA A 154 -23.12 3.79 -16.51
C ALA A 154 -24.64 3.86 -16.35
N SER A 155 -25.13 4.20 -15.15
CA SER A 155 -26.54 4.46 -14.89
C SER A 155 -26.78 5.94 -14.65
N PRO A 156 -27.72 6.57 -15.37
CA PRO A 156 -28.04 7.99 -15.18
C PRO A 156 -28.80 8.26 -13.87
N SER A 157 -29.22 7.22 -13.13
CA SER A 157 -29.94 7.39 -11.86
C SER A 157 -29.02 7.66 -10.67
N VAL A 158 -27.70 7.57 -10.85
CA VAL A 158 -26.72 7.61 -9.76
C VAL A 158 -25.93 8.91 -9.71
N GLY A 159 -25.42 9.35 -10.86
CA GLY A 159 -24.47 10.47 -10.90
C GLY A 159 -24.20 10.98 -12.30
N PRO A 160 -23.17 11.83 -12.48
CA PRO A 160 -22.83 12.40 -13.77
C PRO A 160 -22.29 11.31 -14.70
N THR A 161 -22.92 11.15 -15.86
CA THR A 161 -22.48 10.18 -16.87
C THR A 161 -21.66 10.84 -17.97
N LEU A 162 -20.84 10.07 -18.68
CA LEU A 162 -20.06 10.56 -19.82
C LEU A 162 -20.91 10.87 -21.06
N TYR A 163 -22.18 10.45 -21.06
CA TYR A 163 -23.11 10.55 -22.19
C TYR A 163 -24.40 11.35 -21.89
N ALA A 164 -24.45 12.11 -20.80
CA ALA A 164 -25.56 13.04 -20.55
C ALA A 164 -25.55 14.22 -21.54
N PRO A 165 -26.67 14.92 -21.78
CA PRO A 165 -26.64 16.18 -22.54
C PRO A 165 -25.67 17.19 -21.89
N GLY A 166 -24.73 17.71 -22.68
CA GLY A 166 -23.65 18.58 -22.21
C GLY A 166 -22.53 17.86 -21.46
N SER A 167 -22.44 16.53 -21.58
CA SER A 167 -21.42 15.71 -20.92
C SER A 167 -20.00 15.96 -21.45
N PRO A 168 -18.98 15.40 -20.77
CA PRO A 168 -17.60 15.56 -21.19
C PRO A 168 -17.36 15.06 -22.62
N LEU A 169 -17.89 13.88 -22.99
CA LEU A 169 -17.71 13.31 -24.33
C LEU A 169 -18.47 14.09 -25.42
N GLN A 170 -19.65 14.65 -25.12
CA GLN A 170 -20.33 15.50 -26.11
C GLN A 170 -19.51 16.75 -26.42
N LYS A 171 -18.89 17.36 -25.41
CA LYS A 171 -18.00 18.52 -25.59
C LYS A 171 -16.72 18.11 -26.31
N TYR A 172 -16.18 16.93 -26.04
CA TYR A 172 -15.02 16.40 -26.75
C TYR A 172 -15.32 16.17 -28.24
N ASP A 173 -16.46 15.56 -28.58
CA ASP A 173 -16.89 15.37 -29.97
C ASP A 173 -17.02 16.72 -30.71
N GLN A 174 -17.59 17.74 -30.05
CA GLN A 174 -17.66 19.11 -30.58
C GLN A 174 -16.27 19.71 -30.82
N TYR A 175 -15.35 19.53 -29.88
CA TYR A 175 -13.98 20.00 -30.00
C TYR A 175 -13.24 19.32 -31.16
N VAL A 176 -13.28 18.00 -31.25
CA VAL A 176 -12.62 17.25 -32.33
C VAL A 176 -13.21 17.66 -33.68
N THR A 177 -14.54 17.73 -33.80
CA THR A 177 -15.20 18.20 -35.03
C THR A 177 -14.74 19.60 -35.43
N ALA A 178 -14.60 20.52 -34.47
CA ALA A 178 -14.14 21.89 -34.74
C ALA A 178 -12.67 21.95 -35.18
N VAL A 179 -11.82 21.03 -34.73
CA VAL A 179 -10.38 20.99 -35.03
C VAL A 179 -10.08 20.20 -36.31
N THR A 180 -10.76 19.08 -36.53
CA THR A 180 -10.43 18.12 -37.61
C THR A 180 -11.46 18.11 -38.74
N GLY A 181 -12.69 18.56 -38.48
CA GLY A 181 -13.84 18.42 -39.38
C GLY A 181 -14.58 17.08 -39.25
N ASP A 182 -14.02 16.12 -38.51
CA ASP A 182 -14.59 14.78 -38.31
C ASP A 182 -15.18 14.65 -36.90
N ASN A 183 -16.37 14.07 -36.80
CA ASN A 183 -16.96 13.71 -35.50
C ASN A 183 -16.51 12.29 -35.10
N PRO A 184 -15.80 12.11 -33.98
CA PRO A 184 -15.36 10.79 -33.53
C PRO A 184 -16.49 9.95 -32.91
N ASP A 185 -17.65 10.54 -32.64
CA ASP A 185 -18.86 9.89 -32.10
C ASP A 185 -18.61 9.14 -30.77
N THR A 186 -17.73 9.68 -29.92
CA THR A 186 -17.40 9.07 -28.61
C THR A 186 -18.61 9.08 -27.68
N PHE A 187 -19.40 10.15 -27.70
CA PHE A 187 -20.65 10.24 -26.97
C PHE A 187 -21.65 9.15 -27.37
N GLY A 188 -21.77 8.90 -28.68
CA GLY A 188 -22.67 7.89 -29.23
C GLY A 188 -22.24 6.48 -28.85
N TRP A 189 -20.95 6.20 -29.00
CA TRP A 189 -20.35 4.92 -28.62
C TRP A 189 -20.51 4.62 -27.13
N GLU A 190 -20.18 5.57 -26.27
CA GLU A 190 -20.28 5.43 -24.82
C GLU A 190 -21.73 5.12 -24.39
N ARG A 191 -22.70 5.83 -24.97
CA ARG A 191 -24.12 5.59 -24.70
C ARG A 191 -24.60 4.22 -25.19
N GLN A 192 -23.96 3.66 -26.21
CA GLN A 192 -24.32 2.36 -26.76
C GLN A 192 -23.71 1.22 -25.95
N GLU A 193 -22.44 1.34 -25.58
CA GLU A 193 -21.66 0.24 -25.00
C GLU A 193 -21.62 0.28 -23.46
N VAL A 194 -21.76 1.46 -22.86
CA VAL A 194 -21.61 1.69 -21.40
C VAL A 194 -22.88 2.32 -20.81
N TYR A 195 -24.04 1.80 -21.23
CA TYR A 195 -25.36 2.18 -20.69
C TYR A 195 -26.02 1.02 -19.95
N PHE A 196 -25.91 1.04 -18.62
CA PHE A 196 -26.45 0.01 -17.73
C PHE A 196 -27.42 0.63 -16.71
N PRO A 197 -28.63 1.03 -17.12
CA PRO A 197 -29.55 1.79 -16.26
C PRO A 197 -29.99 1.04 -15.00
N GLY A 198 -29.99 -0.30 -15.05
CA GLY A 198 -30.30 -1.16 -13.90
C GLY A 198 -29.12 -1.44 -12.97
N THR A 199 -27.89 -1.03 -13.33
CA THR A 199 -26.67 -1.37 -12.59
C THR A 199 -26.08 -0.10 -11.98
N THR A 200 -26.31 0.12 -10.68
CA THR A 200 -25.95 1.37 -10.01
C THR A 200 -24.47 1.52 -9.68
N TRP A 201 -23.70 0.42 -9.75
CA TRP A 201 -22.27 0.42 -9.46
C TRP A 201 -21.40 0.48 -10.73
N ALA A 202 -21.92 0.05 -11.87
CA ALA A 202 -21.15 -0.02 -13.12
C ALA A 202 -20.72 1.37 -13.59
N GLY A 203 -19.54 1.44 -14.20
CA GLY A 203 -18.93 2.65 -14.75
C GLY A 203 -17.42 2.50 -14.83
N HIS A 204 -16.70 3.60 -14.68
CA HIS A 204 -15.28 3.75 -14.98
C HIS A 204 -14.43 3.82 -13.70
N CYS A 205 -14.71 3.00 -12.68
CA CYS A 205 -13.99 3.08 -11.41
C CYS A 205 -12.48 2.76 -11.57
N ASN A 206 -12.12 1.86 -12.48
CA ASN A 206 -10.72 1.58 -12.85
C ASN A 206 -10.07 2.79 -13.55
N GLY A 207 -10.78 3.42 -14.48
CA GLY A 207 -10.31 4.64 -15.16
C GLY A 207 -10.12 5.79 -14.18
N PHE A 208 -11.04 5.96 -13.23
CA PHE A 208 -10.92 6.93 -12.14
C PHE A 208 -9.68 6.67 -11.27
N ALA A 209 -9.50 5.44 -10.79
CA ALA A 209 -8.37 5.10 -9.93
C ALA A 209 -7.02 5.32 -10.65
N ALA A 210 -6.92 4.97 -11.93
CA ALA A 210 -5.74 5.19 -12.74
C ALA A 210 -5.49 6.69 -12.98
N ALA A 211 -6.49 7.43 -13.46
CA ALA A 211 -6.38 8.86 -13.74
C ALA A 211 -6.00 9.67 -12.49
N ALA A 212 -6.56 9.33 -11.33
CA ALA A 212 -6.25 10.00 -10.07
C ALA A 212 -4.79 9.81 -9.63
N LEU A 213 -4.17 8.70 -9.99
CA LEU A 213 -2.76 8.40 -9.69
C LEU A 213 -1.78 8.98 -10.71
N LEU A 214 -2.18 9.07 -11.96
CA LEU A 214 -1.28 9.40 -13.08
C LEU A 214 -1.32 10.87 -13.47
N GLU A 215 -2.45 11.53 -13.28
CA GLU A 215 -2.70 12.86 -13.83
C GLU A 215 -2.81 13.92 -12.73
N PRO A 216 -2.26 15.12 -12.95
CA PRO A 216 -2.48 16.24 -12.03
C PRO A 216 -3.97 16.60 -11.98
N GLU A 217 -4.45 17.01 -10.81
CA GLU A 217 -5.86 17.38 -10.65
C GLU A 217 -6.23 18.58 -11.53
N PRO A 218 -7.27 18.48 -12.37
CA PRO A 218 -7.88 19.65 -12.97
C PRO A 218 -8.51 20.53 -11.88
N THR A 219 -8.05 21.77 -11.73
CA THR A 219 -8.49 22.70 -10.67
C THR A 219 -9.26 23.91 -11.17
N ALA A 220 -9.32 24.12 -12.49
CA ALA A 220 -10.06 25.21 -13.11
C ALA A 220 -10.72 24.76 -14.42
N SER A 221 -11.81 25.43 -14.78
CA SER A 221 -12.43 25.27 -16.10
C SER A 221 -11.50 25.79 -17.21
N VAL A 222 -11.64 25.22 -18.40
CA VAL A 222 -10.90 25.64 -19.60
C VAL A 222 -11.89 25.93 -20.72
N ASP A 223 -11.74 27.10 -21.35
CA ASP A 223 -12.48 27.48 -22.54
C ASP A 223 -11.62 27.28 -23.78
N VAL A 224 -12.05 26.42 -24.70
CA VAL A 224 -11.36 26.16 -25.97
C VAL A 224 -12.36 26.24 -27.11
N LEU A 225 -12.11 27.11 -28.09
CA LEU A 225 -12.99 27.30 -29.25
C LEU A 225 -14.45 27.61 -28.90
N GLY A 226 -14.68 28.31 -27.77
CA GLY A 226 -16.02 28.64 -27.28
C GLY A 226 -16.73 27.48 -26.57
N ILE A 227 -16.04 26.37 -26.33
CA ILE A 227 -16.51 25.24 -25.55
C ILE A 227 -15.90 25.32 -24.15
N THR A 228 -16.76 25.46 -23.14
CA THR A 228 -16.34 25.46 -21.73
C THR A 228 -16.30 24.05 -21.17
N PHE A 229 -15.10 23.57 -20.86
CA PHE A 229 -14.88 22.34 -20.08
C PHE A 229 -14.75 22.72 -18.61
N SER A 230 -15.69 22.27 -17.78
CA SER A 230 -15.59 22.40 -16.33
C SER A 230 -14.54 21.46 -15.75
N VAL A 231 -14.17 21.64 -14.48
CA VAL A 231 -13.32 20.69 -13.74
C VAL A 231 -13.87 19.25 -13.81
N ALA A 232 -15.20 19.09 -13.68
CA ALA A 232 -15.83 17.78 -13.79
C ALA A 232 -15.73 17.21 -15.21
N ASP A 233 -15.78 18.07 -16.24
CA ASP A 233 -15.59 17.61 -17.62
C ASP A 233 -14.17 17.11 -17.86
N LEU A 234 -13.18 17.88 -17.42
CA LEU A 234 -11.77 17.51 -17.56
C LEU A 234 -11.46 16.21 -16.83
N LYS A 235 -11.93 16.05 -15.58
CA LYS A 235 -11.77 14.79 -14.86
C LYS A 235 -12.47 13.62 -15.59
N GLY A 236 -13.67 13.83 -16.12
CA GLY A 236 -14.39 12.79 -16.87
C GLY A 236 -13.65 12.34 -18.12
N LEU A 237 -13.04 13.26 -18.86
CA LEU A 237 -12.22 12.92 -20.03
C LEU A 237 -10.95 12.14 -19.66
N LEU A 238 -10.28 12.49 -18.55
CA LEU A 238 -9.14 11.72 -18.06
C LEU A 238 -9.57 10.31 -17.63
N VAL A 239 -10.70 10.18 -16.93
CA VAL A 239 -11.24 8.88 -16.52
C VAL A 239 -11.56 7.99 -17.72
N ASP A 240 -12.22 8.55 -18.75
CA ASP A 240 -12.50 7.84 -20.00
C ASP A 240 -11.21 7.39 -20.70
N TYR A 241 -10.23 8.30 -20.82
CA TYR A 241 -8.94 8.01 -21.44
C TYR A 241 -8.20 6.86 -20.73
N HIS A 242 -8.17 6.87 -19.40
CA HIS A 242 -7.52 5.83 -18.59
C HIS A 242 -8.36 4.56 -18.40
N PHE A 243 -9.61 4.52 -18.86
CA PHE A 243 -10.46 3.32 -18.77
C PHE A 243 -9.86 2.12 -19.53
N GLY A 244 -9.14 2.41 -20.61
CA GLY A 244 -8.47 1.42 -21.45
C GLY A 244 -7.02 1.11 -21.06
N ASP A 245 -6.52 1.67 -19.94
CA ASP A 245 -5.13 1.46 -19.54
C ASP A 245 -4.82 0.00 -19.23
N ALA A 246 -3.72 -0.49 -19.79
CA ALA A 246 -3.17 -1.78 -19.42
C ALA A 246 -2.41 -1.65 -18.10
N ALA A 247 -2.71 -2.54 -17.15
CA ALA A 247 -1.91 -2.66 -15.95
C ALA A 247 -0.49 -3.13 -16.32
N ALA A 248 0.54 -2.39 -15.89
CA ALA A 248 1.94 -2.78 -16.07
C ALA A 248 2.28 -4.08 -15.32
N TRP A 249 1.55 -4.34 -14.23
CA TRP A 249 1.57 -5.55 -13.42
C TRP A 249 0.22 -5.69 -12.73
N SER A 250 -0.18 -6.92 -12.42
CA SER A 250 -1.33 -7.23 -11.56
C SER A 250 -0.93 -8.32 -10.58
N PHE A 251 -1.42 -8.23 -9.35
CA PHE A 251 -1.12 -9.20 -8.30
C PHE A 251 -2.42 -9.55 -7.56
N GLY A 252 -2.74 -10.84 -7.51
CA GLY A 252 -4.04 -11.35 -7.04
C GLY A 252 -5.10 -11.47 -8.14
N GLY A 253 -6.03 -12.42 -7.99
CA GLY A 253 -7.17 -12.63 -8.90
C GLY A 253 -7.07 -13.87 -9.80
N ALA A 254 -8.02 -14.00 -10.72
CA ALA A 254 -8.40 -15.24 -11.43
C ALA A 254 -7.25 -16.00 -12.14
N ASP A 255 -6.15 -15.32 -12.48
CA ASP A 255 -4.98 -15.91 -13.15
C ASP A 255 -3.73 -16.04 -12.25
N GLY A 256 -3.81 -15.67 -10.96
CA GLY A 256 -2.65 -15.57 -10.05
C GLY A 256 -2.87 -15.99 -8.59
N GLY A 257 -4.09 -16.39 -8.20
CA GLY A 257 -4.43 -16.78 -6.83
C GLY A 257 -4.94 -15.62 -5.96
N ASP A 258 -5.46 -15.92 -4.77
CA ASP A 258 -5.99 -14.92 -3.84
C ASP A 258 -4.85 -14.01 -3.32
N LEU A 259 -5.12 -12.69 -3.25
CA LEU A 259 -4.23 -11.74 -2.59
C LEU A 259 -4.20 -12.06 -1.08
N ASN A 260 -3.12 -12.69 -0.60
CA ASN A 260 -2.97 -12.95 0.82
C ASN A 260 -2.49 -11.69 1.57
N PRO A 261 -2.70 -11.60 2.89
CA PRO A 261 -2.34 -10.43 3.68
C PRO A 261 -0.85 -10.06 3.62
N ALA A 262 0.04 -11.03 3.52
CA ALA A 262 1.48 -10.77 3.45
C ALA A 262 1.86 -10.10 2.12
N ASP A 263 1.25 -10.51 1.01
CA ASP A 263 1.48 -9.88 -0.29
C ASP A 263 0.86 -8.50 -0.38
N PHE A 264 -0.33 -8.31 0.19
CA PHE A 264 -0.94 -6.99 0.32
C PHE A 264 -0.01 -6.03 1.07
N GLN A 265 0.50 -6.42 2.23
CA GLN A 265 1.45 -5.61 3.01
C GLN A 265 2.75 -5.34 2.23
N ARG A 266 3.28 -6.33 1.50
CA ARG A 266 4.46 -6.12 0.64
C ARG A 266 4.21 -5.09 -0.45
N MET A 267 3.03 -5.08 -1.07
CA MET A 267 2.70 -4.08 -2.10
C MET A 267 2.66 -2.66 -1.50
N LEU A 268 2.07 -2.49 -0.31
CA LEU A 268 2.06 -1.21 0.39
C LEU A 268 3.48 -0.72 0.70
N LEU A 269 4.30 -1.55 1.35
CA LEU A 269 5.67 -1.19 1.74
C LEU A 269 6.56 -0.88 0.52
N ASN A 270 6.43 -1.66 -0.55
CA ASN A 270 7.26 -1.50 -1.74
C ASN A 270 6.84 -0.28 -2.56
N TRP A 271 5.56 -0.16 -2.92
CA TRP A 271 5.10 0.88 -3.83
C TRP A 271 4.89 2.21 -3.13
N VAL A 272 4.06 2.22 -2.07
CA VAL A 272 3.74 3.46 -1.36
C VAL A 272 4.93 3.88 -0.49
N GLY A 273 5.48 2.95 0.29
CA GLY A 273 6.57 3.23 1.23
C GLY A 273 7.91 3.54 0.56
N SER A 274 8.40 2.63 -0.28
CA SER A 274 9.76 2.72 -0.81
C SER A 274 9.84 3.46 -2.14
N ALA A 275 8.89 3.23 -3.05
CA ALA A 275 8.90 3.83 -4.39
C ALA A 275 8.19 5.20 -4.44
N GLY A 276 7.42 5.56 -3.42
CA GLY A 276 6.61 6.78 -3.41
C GLY A 276 5.57 6.82 -4.53
N LYS A 277 4.99 5.66 -4.87
CA LYS A 277 4.00 5.52 -5.95
C LYS A 277 2.76 4.81 -5.43
N GLY A 278 1.59 5.34 -5.78
CA GLY A 278 0.34 4.65 -5.52
C GLY A 278 0.06 3.55 -6.55
N PHE A 279 -0.94 2.73 -6.27
CA PHE A 279 -1.41 1.68 -7.18
C PHE A 279 -2.92 1.50 -7.07
N VAL A 280 -3.53 0.89 -8.07
CA VAL A 280 -4.97 0.60 -8.07
C VAL A 280 -5.22 -0.69 -7.29
N LEU A 281 -6.14 -0.62 -6.33
CA LEU A 281 -6.64 -1.80 -5.63
C LEU A 281 -8.09 -2.05 -6.03
N THR A 282 -8.36 -3.28 -6.46
CA THR A 282 -9.68 -3.70 -6.93
C THR A 282 -10.32 -4.65 -5.91
N TYR A 283 -11.56 -4.36 -5.55
CA TYR A 283 -12.36 -5.10 -4.59
C TYR A 283 -13.51 -5.80 -5.30
N ASP A 284 -13.65 -7.10 -5.05
CA ASP A 284 -14.91 -7.82 -5.27
C ASP A 284 -15.82 -7.58 -4.06
N MET A 285 -16.92 -6.85 -4.28
CA MET A 285 -17.91 -6.54 -3.25
C MET A 285 -18.96 -7.65 -3.11
N GLY A 286 -18.85 -8.72 -3.89
CA GLY A 286 -19.85 -9.76 -4.04
C GLY A 286 -20.95 -9.39 -5.04
N GLY A 287 -21.71 -10.39 -5.50
CA GLY A 287 -22.82 -10.15 -6.44
C GLY A 287 -22.37 -9.69 -7.84
N GLY A 288 -21.09 -9.84 -8.17
CA GLY A 288 -20.49 -9.39 -9.43
C GLY A 288 -20.07 -7.92 -9.45
N GLU A 289 -20.22 -7.20 -8.33
CA GLU A 289 -19.85 -5.79 -8.18
C GLU A 289 -18.36 -5.65 -7.89
N VAL A 290 -17.66 -4.90 -8.74
CA VAL A 290 -16.21 -4.70 -8.64
C VAL A 290 -15.90 -3.21 -8.59
N TRP A 291 -15.08 -2.81 -7.62
CA TRP A 291 -14.66 -1.43 -7.42
C TRP A 291 -13.16 -1.26 -7.39
N SER A 292 -12.67 -0.23 -8.06
CA SER A 292 -11.24 0.12 -8.05
C SER A 292 -11.02 1.45 -7.34
N TYR A 293 -10.00 1.50 -6.49
CA TYR A 293 -9.63 2.69 -5.74
C TYR A 293 -8.12 2.98 -5.85
N PRO A 294 -7.71 4.26 -5.88
CA PRO A 294 -6.31 4.62 -5.84
C PRO A 294 -5.77 4.49 -4.40
N VAL A 295 -4.84 3.55 -4.19
CA VAL A 295 -4.11 3.44 -2.93
C VAL A 295 -2.91 4.38 -2.99
N TYR A 296 -2.84 5.30 -2.02
CA TYR A 296 -1.76 6.30 -1.94
C TYR A 296 -1.19 6.46 -0.54
N ARG A 297 -1.83 5.87 0.48
CA ARG A 297 -1.41 5.97 1.87
C ARG A 297 -1.69 4.67 2.60
N PHE A 298 -0.83 4.35 3.56
CA PHE A 298 -1.11 3.33 4.57
C PHE A 298 -0.54 3.72 5.94
N GLU A 299 -1.09 3.10 6.97
CA GLU A 299 -0.59 3.10 8.34
C GLU A 299 -0.89 1.70 8.90
N SER A 300 0.15 0.98 9.33
CA SER A 300 0.07 -0.41 9.79
C SER A 300 0.93 -0.61 11.02
#